data_AF-A0A136IKV7-F1
#
_entry.id   AF-A0A136IKV7-F1
#
_cell.length_a   1.000
_cell.length_b   1.000
_cell.length_c   1.000
_cell.angle_alpha   90.00
_cell.angle_beta   90.00
_cell.angle_gamma   90.00
#
_symmetry.space_group_name_H-M   'P 1'
#
loop_
_entity.id
_entity.type
_entity.pdbx_description
1 polymer ?
#
loop_
_entity_poly.entity_id
_entity_poly.type
_entity_poly.pdbx_seq_one_letter_code
_entity_poly.pdbx_strand_id
1 'polypeptide(L)'
;MRSFNIFSGLVASAGLAQAYTLTHVAQFMDKNIDPIVFPGSYKDSHLHTFFGSDAVTANTTTSPELQGGCATADNPNDFSTYWIPTLLYNDGKDWKPAGIFRFSAYYVVIEAAEVPIPQNFRAVAGKATAKSKADIEPLSGLQIFCEGETVAVDDSMFPVSTCATHLQTLLLFHDCVDEATLQSAYSGTHNWSGTFRPANRCPQGMKRIPQLRFSIRFDLRKNLPAGWKGAAPLKFASGAGYTLHGDFINGWLQIP
;
A
#
# COMPACT_ATOMS: atom_id res chain seq x y z
N MET A 1 54.40 -39.08 -1.55
CA MET A 1 53.04 -38.62 -1.17
C MET A 1 53.12 -37.86 0.14
N ARG A 2 53.15 -36.51 0.14
CA ARG A 2 52.64 -35.66 1.23
C ARG A 2 52.22 -34.32 0.62
N SER A 3 50.99 -33.95 0.93
CA SER A 3 50.11 -33.08 0.16
C SER A 3 50.32 -31.59 0.49
N PHE A 4 50.28 -30.74 -0.54
CA PHE A 4 50.13 -29.29 -0.41
C PHE A 4 48.67 -28.97 -0.09
N ASN A 5 48.39 -28.35 1.06
CA ASN A 5 47.08 -27.78 1.35
C ASN A 5 47.12 -26.28 1.04
N ILE A 6 46.48 -25.91 -0.07
CA ILE A 6 46.14 -24.54 -0.46
C ILE A 6 44.96 -24.10 0.41
N PHE A 7 45.16 -23.11 1.27
CA PHE A 7 44.05 -22.43 1.94
C PHE A 7 43.43 -21.44 0.95
N SER A 8 42.38 -21.88 0.26
CA SER A 8 41.47 -21.01 -0.50
C SER A 8 40.61 -20.21 0.46
N GLY A 9 40.52 -18.90 0.20
CA GLY A 9 39.81 -17.93 1.02
C GLY A 9 38.29 -18.09 1.02
N LEU A 10 37.69 -17.62 2.11
CA LEU A 10 36.28 -17.29 2.21
C LEU A 10 36.19 -15.77 2.41
N VAL A 11 36.04 -15.04 1.30
CA VAL A 11 35.51 -13.69 1.33
C VAL A 11 34.00 -13.85 1.47
N ALA A 12 33.48 -13.67 2.68
CA ALA A 12 32.05 -13.55 2.90
C ALA A 12 31.60 -12.20 2.31
N SER A 13 31.07 -12.23 1.09
CA SER A 13 30.28 -11.13 0.55
C SER A 13 28.97 -11.07 1.33
N ALA A 14 28.96 -10.26 2.40
CA ALA A 14 27.72 -9.79 2.99
C ALA A 14 26.99 -8.98 1.93
N GLY A 15 25.99 -9.59 1.29
CA GLY A 15 25.03 -8.86 0.46
C GLY A 15 24.41 -7.76 1.30
N LEU A 16 24.31 -6.56 0.75
CA LEU A 16 23.56 -5.46 1.35
C LEU A 16 22.13 -5.97 1.59
N ALA A 17 21.79 -6.25 2.84
CA ALA A 17 20.40 -6.44 3.23
C ALA A 17 19.72 -5.10 2.96
N GLN A 18 18.91 -5.02 1.89
CA GLN A 18 17.92 -3.95 1.77
C GLN A 18 17.01 -4.09 2.98
N ALA A 19 17.17 -3.20 3.96
CA ALA A 19 16.38 -3.20 5.17
C ALA A 19 14.96 -2.72 4.81
N TYR A 20 14.13 -3.63 4.31
CA TYR A 20 12.70 -3.39 4.24
C TYR A 20 12.17 -3.37 5.65
N THR A 21 11.56 -2.25 6.06
CA THR A 21 10.66 -2.33 7.22
C THR A 21 9.35 -2.90 6.70
N LEU A 22 9.17 -4.21 6.89
CA LEU A 22 7.93 -4.91 6.63
C LEU A 22 7.13 -4.89 7.93
N THR A 23 6.00 -4.18 7.93
CA THR A 23 5.02 -4.29 9.01
C THR A 23 3.84 -5.09 8.48
N HIS A 24 3.66 -6.30 9.03
CA HIS A 24 2.33 -6.89 9.00
C HIS A 24 1.46 -6.05 9.93
N VAL A 25 0.27 -5.68 9.46
CA VAL A 25 -0.64 -4.82 10.20
C VAL A 25 -2.02 -5.47 10.15
N ALA A 26 -2.58 -5.79 11.31
CA ALA A 26 -3.86 -6.47 11.37
C ALA A 26 -5.01 -5.52 11.05
N GLN A 27 -6.06 -6.07 10.43
CA GLN A 27 -7.33 -5.36 10.30
C GLN A 27 -7.96 -5.20 11.69
N PHE A 28 -8.54 -4.03 11.98
CA PHE A 28 -9.29 -3.82 13.22
C PHE A 28 -10.71 -3.29 13.00
N MET A 29 -11.03 -2.72 11.83
CA MET A 29 -12.34 -2.11 11.58
C MET A 29 -12.71 -2.11 10.09
N ASP A 30 -14.01 -2.27 9.80
CA ASP A 30 -14.61 -1.85 8.52
C ASP A 30 -15.58 -0.68 8.80
N LYS A 31 -15.43 0.45 8.09
CA LYS A 31 -16.24 1.66 8.34
C LYS A 31 -16.32 2.60 7.15
N ASN A 32 -17.45 3.27 6.99
CA ASN A 32 -17.69 4.32 5.99
C ASN A 32 -17.21 5.70 6.47
N ILE A 33 -15.93 5.81 6.80
CA ILE A 33 -15.29 7.09 7.13
C ILE A 33 -14.04 7.26 6.25
N ASP A 34 -13.68 8.51 5.98
CA ASP A 34 -12.45 8.86 5.28
C ASP A 34 -11.95 10.20 5.81
N PRO A 35 -11.00 10.19 6.77
CA PRO A 35 -10.53 11.41 7.40
C PRO A 35 -9.74 12.34 6.46
N ILE A 36 -9.28 11.83 5.31
CA ILE A 36 -8.50 12.62 4.34
C ILE A 36 -9.44 13.27 3.32
N VAL A 37 -10.35 12.50 2.73
CA VAL A 37 -11.20 12.95 1.62
C VAL A 37 -12.53 13.53 2.09
N PHE A 38 -13.13 12.96 3.15
CA PHE A 38 -14.44 13.37 3.69
C PHE A 38 -14.37 13.58 5.22
N PRO A 39 -13.55 14.53 5.69
CA PRO A 39 -13.34 14.75 7.13
C PRO A 39 -14.66 15.02 7.84
N GLY A 40 -14.90 14.27 8.93
CA GLY A 40 -16.08 14.35 9.78
C GLY A 40 -17.34 13.66 9.24
N SER A 41 -17.32 13.15 8.01
CA SER A 41 -18.48 12.49 7.41
C SER A 41 -18.55 11.00 7.73
N TYR A 42 -19.78 10.53 7.96
CA TYR A 42 -20.14 9.11 8.12
C TYR A 42 -21.04 8.60 6.99
N LYS A 43 -21.30 9.44 5.98
CA LYS A 43 -22.30 9.17 4.92
C LYS A 43 -21.74 9.32 3.51
N ASP A 44 -20.69 10.11 3.33
CA ASP A 44 -20.18 10.46 2.00
C ASP A 44 -19.13 9.47 1.49
N SER A 45 -18.50 8.72 2.38
CA SER A 45 -17.48 7.72 2.04
C SER A 45 -18.07 6.33 1.78
N HIS A 46 -17.45 5.58 0.87
CA HIS A 46 -17.70 4.14 0.73
C HIS A 46 -17.12 3.35 1.91
N LEU A 47 -17.39 2.06 1.95
CA LEU A 47 -16.87 1.20 3.02
C LEU A 47 -15.34 1.02 2.86
N HIS A 48 -14.61 1.35 3.92
CA HIS A 48 -13.17 1.12 4.01
C HIS A 48 -12.85 0.02 5.02
N THR A 49 -11.77 -0.72 4.75
CA THR A 49 -11.14 -1.64 5.69
C THR A 49 -9.89 -0.99 6.27
N PHE A 50 -9.84 -0.86 7.59
CA PHE A 50 -8.80 -0.16 8.36
C PHE A 50 -7.83 -1.13 9.05
N PHE A 51 -6.56 -0.72 9.07
CA PHE A 51 -5.42 -1.39 9.68
C PHE A 51 -4.60 -0.39 10.51
N GLY A 52 -3.89 -0.86 11.54
CA GLY A 52 -2.93 -0.04 12.28
C GLY A 52 -3.49 0.45 13.61
N SER A 53 -3.41 1.76 13.85
CA SER A 53 -3.89 2.39 15.09
C SER A 53 -5.42 2.46 15.17
N ASP A 54 -5.96 2.03 16.31
CA ASP A 54 -7.39 2.08 16.63
C ASP A 54 -7.90 3.47 17.04
N ALA A 55 -7.01 4.46 17.20
CA ALA A 55 -7.36 5.83 17.54
C ALA A 55 -7.89 6.64 16.33
N VAL A 56 -7.93 6.05 15.13
CA VAL A 56 -8.50 6.73 13.97
C VAL A 56 -9.99 7.00 14.16
N THR A 57 -10.40 8.22 13.81
CA THR A 57 -11.78 8.68 13.78
C THR A 57 -12.04 9.38 12.45
N ALA A 58 -13.30 9.71 12.16
CA ALA A 58 -13.65 10.48 10.96
C ALA A 58 -12.93 11.85 10.86
N ASN A 59 -12.32 12.36 11.94
CA ASN A 59 -11.66 13.66 11.99
C ASN A 59 -10.15 13.59 12.23
N THR A 60 -9.55 12.40 12.30
CA THR A 60 -8.13 12.26 12.62
C THR A 60 -7.27 12.89 11.53
N THR A 61 -6.34 13.77 11.91
CA THR A 61 -5.50 14.50 10.97
C THR A 61 -4.02 14.52 11.34
N THR A 62 -3.68 14.10 12.56
CA THR A 62 -2.33 14.25 13.13
C THR A 62 -1.75 12.93 13.62
N SER A 63 -0.41 12.86 13.63
CA SER A 63 0.29 11.69 14.18
C SER A 63 0.07 11.49 15.69
N PRO A 64 0.08 12.55 16.54
CA PRO A 64 -0.16 12.39 17.97
C PRO A 64 -1.53 11.80 18.32
N GLU A 65 -2.59 12.09 17.54
CA GLU A 65 -3.89 11.45 17.73
C GLU A 65 -3.79 9.93 17.59
N LEU A 66 -3.09 9.45 16.56
CA LEU A 66 -2.89 8.01 16.33
C LEU A 66 -1.98 7.36 17.36
N GLN A 67 -0.95 8.07 17.81
CA GLN A 67 0.00 7.62 18.84
C GLN A 67 -0.62 7.47 20.23
N GLY A 68 -1.81 8.04 20.44
CA GLY A 68 -2.59 7.86 21.67
C GLY A 68 -3.39 6.55 21.75
N GLY A 69 -3.44 5.77 20.66
CA GLY A 69 -4.19 4.51 20.57
C GLY A 69 -3.37 3.25 20.78
N CYS A 70 -3.99 2.10 20.57
CA CYS A 70 -3.31 0.83 20.38
C CYS A 70 -3.05 0.59 18.89
N ALA A 71 -1.90 0.02 18.55
CA ALA A 71 -1.55 -0.31 17.18
C ALA A 71 -1.46 -1.83 16.97
N THR A 72 -1.82 -2.26 15.76
CA THR A 72 -1.77 -3.66 15.32
C THR A 72 -0.57 -3.98 14.44
N ALA A 73 0.32 -3.01 14.21
CA ALA A 73 1.54 -3.22 13.45
C ALA A 73 2.56 -4.06 14.24
N ASP A 74 3.27 -4.95 13.55
CA ASP A 74 4.33 -5.76 14.17
C ASP A 74 5.49 -4.91 14.73
N ASN A 75 5.74 -3.73 14.14
CA ASN A 75 6.74 -2.80 14.67
C ASN A 75 6.10 -1.94 15.77
N PRO A 76 6.60 -1.99 17.02
CA PRO A 76 5.99 -1.27 18.14
C PRO A 76 6.10 0.26 18.03
N ASN A 77 6.85 0.79 17.07
CA ASN A 77 6.96 2.23 16.83
C ASN A 77 5.99 2.74 15.74
N ASP A 78 5.23 1.85 15.10
CA ASP A 78 4.35 2.18 14.00
C ASP A 78 2.88 2.28 14.46
N PHE A 79 2.46 3.49 14.83
CA PHE A 79 1.07 3.81 15.15
C PHE A 79 0.33 4.36 13.93
N SER A 80 0.84 4.17 12.72
CA SER A 80 0.15 4.66 11.54
C SER A 80 -1.21 4.00 11.36
N THR A 81 -2.12 4.66 10.66
CA THR A 81 -3.36 4.05 10.19
C THR A 81 -3.33 3.97 8.67
N TYR A 82 -3.83 2.84 8.18
CA TYR A 82 -3.89 2.51 6.76
C TYR A 82 -5.30 2.06 6.44
N TRP A 83 -5.83 2.44 5.29
CA TRP A 83 -7.09 1.87 4.83
C TRP A 83 -7.16 1.75 3.32
N ILE A 84 -8.05 0.87 2.88
CA ILE A 84 -8.40 0.66 1.47
C ILE A 84 -9.91 0.55 1.35
N PRO A 85 -10.49 0.73 0.15
CA PRO A 85 -11.85 0.28 -0.13
C PRO A 85 -11.99 -1.21 0.18
N THR A 86 -13.03 -1.59 0.91
CA THR A 86 -13.27 -2.99 1.22
C THR A 86 -13.51 -3.76 -0.09
N LEU A 87 -12.77 -4.85 -0.30
CA LEU A 87 -13.06 -5.78 -1.38
C LEU A 87 -14.36 -6.53 -1.06
N LEU A 88 -15.29 -6.51 -2.01
CA LEU A 88 -16.57 -7.18 -1.94
C LEU A 88 -16.61 -8.33 -2.96
N TYR A 89 -17.19 -9.45 -2.56
CA TYR A 89 -17.55 -10.55 -3.45
C TYR A 89 -19.06 -10.71 -3.51
N ASN A 90 -19.56 -11.22 -4.63
CA ASN A 90 -20.97 -11.57 -4.80
C ASN A 90 -21.13 -13.10 -4.75
N ASP A 91 -21.90 -13.60 -3.80
CA ASP A 91 -22.19 -15.03 -3.61
C ASP A 91 -23.36 -15.56 -4.46
N GLY A 92 -23.84 -14.74 -5.40
CA GLY A 92 -25.05 -14.97 -6.20
C GLY A 92 -26.30 -14.32 -5.62
N LYS A 93 -26.24 -13.77 -4.40
CA LYS A 93 -27.35 -13.08 -3.74
C LYS A 93 -26.98 -11.64 -3.38
N ASP A 94 -25.91 -11.46 -2.61
CA ASP A 94 -25.55 -10.16 -2.03
C ASP A 94 -24.04 -9.89 -2.19
N TRP A 95 -23.67 -8.60 -2.17
CA TRP A 95 -22.28 -8.19 -2.07
C TRP A 95 -21.82 -8.17 -0.61
N LYS A 96 -20.74 -8.89 -0.29
CA LYS A 96 -20.23 -9.06 1.08
C LYS A 96 -18.73 -8.77 1.16
N PRO A 97 -18.22 -8.24 2.29
CA PRO A 97 -16.78 -8.12 2.52
C PRO A 97 -16.06 -9.45 2.35
N ALA A 98 -15.02 -9.48 1.51
CA ALA A 98 -14.20 -10.67 1.27
C ALA A 98 -13.38 -11.06 2.51
N GLY A 99 -13.01 -10.08 3.34
CA GLY A 99 -12.08 -10.26 4.45
C GLY A 99 -10.63 -10.27 3.99
N ILE A 100 -9.72 -9.86 4.87
CA ILE A 100 -8.30 -9.76 4.58
C ILE A 100 -7.61 -11.06 5.01
N PHE A 101 -6.85 -11.69 4.10
CA PHE A 101 -5.94 -12.77 4.47
C PHE A 101 -4.64 -12.21 5.06
N ARG A 102 -4.08 -11.18 4.41
CA ARG A 102 -2.90 -10.46 4.90
C ARG A 102 -2.85 -9.05 4.33
N PHE A 103 -2.57 -8.08 5.19
CA PHE A 103 -2.16 -6.75 4.78
C PHE A 103 -0.72 -6.49 5.25
N SER A 104 0.10 -5.93 4.37
CA SER A 104 1.47 -5.58 4.70
C SER A 104 1.79 -4.19 4.15
N ALA A 105 2.22 -3.31 5.04
CA ALA A 105 2.81 -2.03 4.71
C ALA A 105 4.32 -2.23 4.55
N TYR A 106 4.81 -2.03 3.32
CA TYR A 106 6.24 -2.08 3.03
C TYR A 106 6.76 -0.67 2.87
N TYR A 107 7.75 -0.31 3.68
CA TYR A 107 8.56 0.89 3.45
C TYR A 107 9.76 0.48 2.60
N VAL A 108 9.72 0.83 1.31
CA VAL A 108 10.74 0.46 0.32
C VAL A 108 11.65 1.64 0.01
N VAL A 109 12.84 1.34 -0.51
CA VAL A 109 13.81 2.35 -0.96
C VAL A 109 14.22 3.33 0.16
N ILE A 110 14.22 2.83 1.41
CA ILE A 110 14.57 3.59 2.61
C ILE A 110 16.00 4.14 2.51
N GLU A 111 16.91 3.38 1.88
CA GLU A 111 18.30 3.76 1.68
C GLU A 111 18.51 5.01 0.81
N ALA A 112 17.49 5.40 0.04
CA ALA A 112 17.52 6.60 -0.78
C ALA A 112 16.66 7.74 -0.21
N ALA A 113 16.04 7.56 0.95
CA ALA A 113 15.28 8.61 1.61
C ALA A 113 16.22 9.73 2.08
N GLU A 114 15.84 10.98 1.80
CA GLU A 114 16.54 12.16 2.30
C GLU A 114 16.04 12.55 3.70
N VAL A 115 14.76 12.28 3.98
CA VAL A 115 14.09 12.58 5.25
C VAL A 115 13.15 11.43 5.64
N PRO A 116 12.86 11.22 6.94
CA PRO A 116 11.80 10.30 7.34
C PRO A 116 10.44 10.81 6.85
N ILE A 117 9.41 9.96 6.86
CA ILE A 117 8.03 10.42 6.62
C ILE A 117 7.68 11.44 7.71
N PRO A 118 7.37 12.71 7.37
CA PRO A 118 7.12 13.74 8.37
C PRO A 118 5.91 13.41 9.25
N GLN A 119 5.90 13.90 10.49
CA GLN A 119 4.68 13.85 11.31
C GLN A 119 3.55 14.61 10.60
N ASN A 120 2.31 14.16 10.83
CA ASN A 120 1.08 14.67 10.23
C ASN A 120 0.99 14.47 8.70
N PHE A 121 1.96 13.79 8.09
CA PHE A 121 1.89 13.41 6.69
C PHE A 121 0.70 12.50 6.46
N ARG A 122 -0.05 12.81 5.40
CA ARG A 122 -1.19 12.03 4.94
C ARG A 122 -1.14 11.92 3.42
N ALA A 123 -1.53 10.77 2.90
CA ALA A 123 -1.52 10.53 1.47
C ALA A 123 -2.65 9.60 1.04
N VAL A 124 -3.14 9.83 -0.17
CA VAL A 124 -4.03 8.93 -0.91
C VAL A 124 -3.28 8.53 -2.18
N ALA A 125 -3.17 7.23 -2.43
CA ALA A 125 -2.63 6.67 -3.66
C ALA A 125 -3.75 5.95 -4.42
N GLY A 126 -3.81 6.12 -5.74
CA GLY A 126 -4.92 5.63 -6.56
C GLY A 126 -6.07 6.66 -6.66
N LYS A 127 -7.21 6.24 -7.23
CA LYS A 127 -8.30 7.17 -7.56
C LYS A 127 -9.67 6.51 -7.47
N ALA A 128 -10.42 6.82 -6.41
CA ALA A 128 -11.77 6.30 -6.18
C ALA A 128 -12.75 6.62 -7.33
N THR A 129 -12.56 7.75 -8.02
CA THR A 129 -13.45 8.23 -9.10
C THR A 129 -13.06 7.75 -10.49
N ALA A 130 -11.99 6.92 -10.61
CA ALA A 130 -11.56 6.35 -11.87
C ALA A 130 -12.74 5.66 -12.60
N LYS A 131 -12.76 5.78 -13.93
CA LYS A 131 -13.77 5.19 -14.81
C LYS A 131 -13.20 4.09 -15.70
N SER A 132 -11.88 4.03 -15.81
CA SER A 132 -11.18 3.02 -16.60
C SER A 132 -9.73 2.83 -16.12
N LYS A 133 -9.05 1.83 -16.68
CA LYS A 133 -7.61 1.60 -16.48
C LYS A 133 -6.75 2.81 -16.89
N ALA A 134 -7.23 3.65 -17.81
CA ALA A 134 -6.51 4.83 -18.28
C ALA A 134 -6.47 5.96 -17.24
N ASP A 135 -7.32 5.91 -16.20
CA ASP A 135 -7.34 6.89 -15.11
C ASP A 135 -6.31 6.59 -14.00
N ILE A 136 -5.60 5.46 -14.10
CA ILE A 136 -4.63 5.02 -13.10
C ILE A 136 -3.33 5.78 -13.29
N GLU A 137 -2.83 6.38 -12.21
CA GLU A 137 -1.49 6.98 -12.16
C GLU A 137 -0.44 5.89 -12.41
N PRO A 138 0.32 5.92 -13.53
CA PRO A 138 1.27 4.86 -13.86
C PRO A 138 2.33 4.63 -12.77
N LEU A 139 2.73 5.67 -12.04
CA LEU A 139 3.74 5.59 -10.98
C LEU A 139 3.20 4.94 -9.68
N SER A 140 1.89 4.79 -9.55
CA SER A 140 1.28 4.06 -8.42
C SER A 140 1.55 2.56 -8.47
N GLY A 141 2.01 2.03 -9.62
CA GLY A 141 2.30 0.61 -9.78
C GLY A 141 1.13 -0.31 -9.43
N LEU A 142 -0.11 0.19 -9.56
CA LEU A 142 -1.33 -0.51 -9.15
C LEU A 142 -1.45 -1.83 -9.90
N GLN A 143 -1.52 -2.94 -9.16
CA GLN A 143 -1.69 -4.28 -9.71
C GLN A 143 -2.75 -5.05 -8.95
N ILE A 144 -3.51 -5.87 -9.67
CA ILE A 144 -4.45 -6.85 -9.13
C ILE A 144 -4.20 -8.14 -9.92
N PHE A 145 -3.74 -9.18 -9.24
CA PHE A 145 -3.30 -10.42 -9.88
C PHE A 145 -3.45 -11.61 -8.94
N CYS A 146 -3.30 -12.82 -9.46
CA CYS A 146 -3.29 -14.02 -8.66
C CYS A 146 -1.86 -14.35 -8.20
N GLU A 147 -1.66 -14.56 -6.90
CA GLU A 147 -0.34 -14.86 -6.33
C GLU A 147 0.20 -16.20 -6.86
N GLY A 148 1.39 -16.16 -7.47
CA GLY A 148 2.10 -17.36 -7.93
C GLY A 148 1.62 -17.92 -9.27
N GLU A 149 0.77 -17.21 -10.00
CA GLU A 149 0.25 -17.66 -11.30
C GLU A 149 -0.03 -16.50 -12.27
N THR A 150 -0.12 -16.80 -13.56
CA THR A 150 -0.44 -15.82 -14.60
C THR A 150 -1.87 -16.06 -15.10
N VAL A 151 -2.79 -15.19 -14.70
CA VAL A 151 -4.20 -15.20 -15.11
C VAL A 151 -4.52 -13.88 -15.81
N ALA A 152 -5.24 -13.94 -16.94
CA ALA A 152 -5.68 -12.74 -17.62
C ALA A 152 -6.64 -11.93 -16.73
N VAL A 153 -6.64 -10.60 -16.86
CA VAL A 153 -7.56 -9.72 -16.13
C VAL A 153 -8.62 -9.16 -17.07
N ASP A 154 -9.83 -8.98 -16.57
CA ASP A 154 -10.92 -8.32 -17.29
C ASP A 154 -10.75 -6.79 -17.34
N ASP A 155 -11.71 -6.09 -17.94
CA ASP A 155 -11.72 -4.63 -18.02
C ASP A 155 -11.89 -3.94 -16.66
N SER A 156 -12.42 -4.66 -15.67
CA SER A 156 -12.49 -4.22 -14.28
C SER A 156 -11.19 -4.50 -13.50
N MET A 157 -10.14 -4.98 -14.16
CA MET A 157 -8.83 -5.35 -13.59
C MET A 157 -8.80 -6.61 -12.71
N PHE A 158 -9.89 -7.38 -12.64
CA PHE A 158 -9.88 -8.60 -11.84
C PHE A 158 -9.50 -9.83 -12.69
N PRO A 159 -8.82 -10.84 -12.11
CA PRO A 159 -8.55 -12.09 -12.80
C PRO A 159 -9.82 -12.77 -13.32
N VAL A 160 -9.78 -13.27 -14.56
CA VAL A 160 -10.92 -13.91 -15.23
C VAL A 160 -11.20 -15.33 -14.74
N SER A 161 -10.48 -15.80 -13.74
CA SER A 161 -10.74 -17.07 -13.05
C SER A 161 -10.25 -17.00 -11.62
N THR A 162 -10.76 -17.90 -10.78
CA THR A 162 -10.34 -18.02 -9.39
C THR A 162 -8.84 -18.26 -9.27
N CYS A 163 -8.21 -17.48 -8.39
CA CYS A 163 -6.82 -17.70 -8.03
C CYS A 163 -6.66 -19.01 -7.25
N ALA A 164 -5.63 -19.80 -7.55
CA ALA A 164 -5.28 -21.03 -6.87
C ALA A 164 -4.95 -20.81 -5.38
N THR A 165 -4.35 -19.65 -5.06
CA THR A 165 -3.97 -19.28 -3.69
C THR A 165 -4.70 -18.03 -3.22
N HIS A 166 -4.21 -16.85 -3.57
CA HIS A 166 -4.72 -15.56 -3.11
C HIS A 166 -4.87 -14.61 -4.29
N LEU A 167 -5.91 -13.79 -4.24
CA LEU A 167 -5.92 -12.55 -5.00
C LEU A 167 -4.97 -11.58 -4.29
N GLN A 168 -4.02 -11.00 -5.02
CA GLN A 168 -3.07 -10.04 -4.49
C GLN A 168 -3.24 -8.69 -5.16
N THR A 169 -3.16 -7.64 -4.34
CA THR A 169 -3.06 -6.27 -4.83
C THR A 169 -1.74 -5.63 -4.40
N LEU A 170 -1.23 -4.75 -5.25
CA LEU A 170 -0.08 -3.89 -4.96
C LEU A 170 -0.45 -2.45 -5.29
N LEU A 171 0.00 -1.53 -4.44
CA LEU A 171 -0.17 -0.09 -4.63
C LEU A 171 0.99 0.64 -3.99
N LEU A 172 1.68 1.48 -4.76
CA LEU A 172 2.75 2.37 -4.31
C LEU A 172 2.18 3.75 -4.01
N PHE A 173 2.65 4.36 -2.94
CA PHE A 173 2.38 5.74 -2.57
C PHE A 173 3.45 6.67 -3.15
N HIS A 174 3.16 7.97 -3.05
CA HIS A 174 4.14 9.03 -3.26
C HIS A 174 5.41 8.78 -2.42
N ASP A 175 6.57 9.03 -3.02
CA ASP A 175 7.89 8.91 -2.38
C ASP A 175 8.61 10.26 -2.25
N CYS A 176 7.88 11.36 -2.45
CA CYS A 176 8.36 12.72 -2.29
C CYS A 176 7.45 13.54 -1.39
N VAL A 177 8.03 14.46 -0.62
CA VAL A 177 7.31 15.37 0.27
C VAL A 177 7.90 16.78 0.23
N ASP A 178 7.04 17.79 0.28
CA ASP A 178 7.41 19.14 0.70
C ASP A 178 7.25 19.22 2.23
N GLU A 179 8.37 19.36 2.96
CA GLU A 179 8.34 19.32 4.44
C GLU A 179 7.58 20.50 5.08
N ALA A 180 7.39 21.61 4.36
CA ALA A 180 6.69 22.78 4.87
C ALA A 180 5.17 22.66 4.71
N THR A 181 4.71 22.05 3.61
CA THR A 181 3.28 21.95 3.27
C THR A 181 2.70 20.55 3.44
N LEU A 182 3.55 19.53 3.58
CA LEU A 182 3.22 18.10 3.57
C LEU A 182 2.56 17.60 2.28
N GLN A 183 2.61 18.39 1.21
CA GLN A 183 2.21 17.94 -0.11
C GLN A 183 3.15 16.83 -0.58
N SER A 184 2.62 15.88 -1.33
CA SER A 184 3.35 14.70 -1.79
C SER A 184 3.23 14.47 -3.28
N ALA A 185 4.22 13.79 -3.85
CA ALA A 185 4.29 13.46 -5.27
C ALA A 185 5.07 12.16 -5.50
N TYR A 186 4.90 11.54 -6.67
CA TYR A 186 5.80 10.49 -7.13
C TYR A 186 7.11 11.08 -7.66
N SER A 187 8.22 10.40 -7.41
CA SER A 187 9.46 10.60 -8.15
C SER A 187 9.30 10.01 -9.56
N GLY A 188 9.53 10.85 -10.58
CA GLY A 188 9.47 10.46 -12.00
C GLY A 188 10.84 10.60 -12.69
N THR A 189 10.93 10.24 -13.98
CA THR A 189 12.15 10.48 -14.76
C THR A 189 12.41 11.96 -15.03
N HIS A 190 13.37 12.50 -14.28
CA HIS A 190 14.34 13.58 -14.52
C HIS A 190 14.09 14.64 -15.60
N ASN A 191 14.07 15.92 -15.17
CA ASN A 191 14.92 16.96 -15.76
C ASN A 191 15.15 18.10 -14.76
N TRP A 192 16.37 18.23 -14.24
CA TRP A 192 16.92 19.55 -13.96
C TRP A 192 18.43 19.57 -14.23
N SER A 193 18.85 20.28 -15.28
CA SER A 193 20.25 20.66 -15.51
C SER A 193 20.44 22.12 -15.09
N GLY A 194 21.63 22.56 -14.69
CA GLY A 194 22.64 22.84 -15.70
C GLY A 194 23.88 21.96 -15.73
N THR A 195 24.21 21.21 -14.68
CA THR A 195 25.55 20.57 -14.62
C THR A 195 25.61 19.15 -14.03
N PHE A 196 24.52 18.38 -14.14
CA PHE A 196 24.42 16.90 -14.02
C PHE A 196 23.94 16.28 -12.69
N ARG A 197 22.75 15.64 -12.71
CA ARG A 197 22.20 14.63 -11.76
C ARG A 197 21.15 13.73 -12.49
N PRO A 198 21.15 12.37 -12.42
CA PRO A 198 20.16 11.40 -12.99
C PRO A 198 19.39 10.57 -11.91
N ALA A 199 18.39 9.68 -12.14
CA ALA A 199 17.33 9.50 -13.16
C ALA A 199 15.89 9.37 -12.53
N ASN A 200 15.68 9.36 -11.20
CA ASN A 200 14.36 9.47 -10.56
C ASN A 200 14.39 10.41 -9.32
N ARG A 201 14.09 11.71 -9.46
CA ARG A 201 14.15 12.68 -8.34
C ARG A 201 12.79 13.33 -8.11
N CYS A 202 12.55 13.71 -6.86
CA CYS A 202 11.39 14.49 -6.46
C CYS A 202 11.30 15.84 -7.18
N PRO A 203 10.08 16.40 -7.32
CA PRO A 203 9.88 17.76 -7.80
C PRO A 203 10.78 18.79 -7.06
N GLN A 204 11.08 19.91 -7.72
CA GLN A 204 11.91 20.96 -7.11
C GLN A 204 11.32 21.42 -5.77
N GLY A 205 12.16 21.48 -4.74
CA GLY A 205 11.75 21.86 -3.38
C GLY A 205 11.30 20.68 -2.51
N MET A 206 11.03 19.52 -3.09
CA MET A 206 10.64 18.32 -2.35
C MET A 206 11.84 17.41 -2.02
N LYS A 207 11.68 16.65 -0.94
CA LYS A 207 12.62 15.65 -0.44
C LYS A 207 12.08 14.25 -0.64
N ARG A 208 12.99 13.30 -0.83
CA ARG A 208 12.61 11.88 -0.89
C ARG A 208 12.30 11.33 0.50
N ILE A 209 11.22 10.58 0.62
CA ILE A 209 10.83 9.79 1.79
C ILE A 209 10.84 8.30 1.47
N PRO A 210 10.87 7.39 2.47
CA PRO A 210 10.60 5.98 2.23
C PRO A 210 9.28 5.81 1.48
N GLN A 211 9.30 5.02 0.40
CA GLN A 211 8.09 4.80 -0.38
C GLN A 211 7.23 3.73 0.28
N LEU A 212 6.02 4.08 0.67
CA LEU A 212 5.06 3.13 1.19
C LEU A 212 4.46 2.31 0.04
N ARG A 213 4.39 0.98 0.22
CA ARG A 213 3.70 0.06 -0.68
C ARG A 213 2.73 -0.80 0.12
N PHE A 214 1.47 -0.79 -0.28
CA PHE A 214 0.50 -1.77 0.19
C PHE A 214 0.67 -3.07 -0.58
N SER A 215 0.73 -4.18 0.14
CA SER A 215 0.56 -5.51 -0.42
C SER A 215 -0.54 -6.23 0.34
N ILE A 216 -1.61 -6.58 -0.37
CA ILE A 216 -2.85 -7.04 0.24
C ILE A 216 -3.21 -8.36 -0.41
N ARG A 217 -3.53 -9.35 0.41
CA ARG A 217 -3.93 -10.68 -0.03
C ARG A 217 -5.33 -10.99 0.49
N PHE A 218 -6.12 -11.59 -0.38
CA PHE A 218 -7.47 -12.08 -0.10
C PHE A 218 -7.53 -13.57 -0.42
N ASP A 219 -8.08 -14.37 0.51
CA ASP A 219 -8.39 -15.77 0.25
C ASP A 219 -9.87 -15.92 -0.08
N LEU A 220 -10.18 -15.92 -1.37
CA LEU A 220 -11.56 -15.95 -1.88
C LEU A 220 -12.15 -17.37 -1.96
N ARG A 221 -11.35 -18.42 -1.72
CA ARG A 221 -11.79 -19.81 -1.94
C ARG A 221 -12.88 -20.23 -0.97
N LYS A 222 -12.90 -19.67 0.25
CA LYS A 222 -13.98 -19.88 1.22
C LYS A 222 -15.22 -19.05 0.89
N ASN A 223 -15.04 -17.86 0.33
CA ASN A 223 -16.13 -16.95 -0.05
C ASN A 223 -16.85 -17.43 -1.31
N LEU A 224 -16.10 -17.97 -2.27
CA LEU A 224 -16.55 -18.43 -3.59
C LEU A 224 -16.08 -19.88 -3.81
N PRO A 225 -16.66 -20.88 -3.12
CA PRO A 225 -16.16 -22.26 -3.15
C PRO A 225 -16.31 -22.94 -4.52
N ALA A 226 -17.27 -22.52 -5.33
CA ALA A 226 -17.42 -22.98 -6.71
C ALA A 226 -16.41 -22.31 -7.68
N GLY A 227 -15.68 -21.31 -7.20
CA GLY A 227 -14.85 -20.44 -8.02
C GLY A 227 -15.64 -19.65 -9.06
N TRP A 228 -14.94 -19.11 -10.04
CA TRP A 228 -15.48 -18.41 -11.20
C TRP A 228 -14.59 -18.63 -12.43
N LYS A 229 -15.20 -18.43 -13.60
CA LYS A 229 -14.53 -18.31 -14.90
C LYS A 229 -15.28 -17.26 -15.72
N GLY A 230 -14.55 -16.34 -16.36
CA GLY A 230 -15.12 -15.13 -16.98
C GLY A 230 -15.07 -13.93 -16.05
N ALA A 231 -16.07 -13.05 -16.13
CA ALA A 231 -16.12 -11.84 -15.31
C ALA A 231 -16.04 -12.18 -13.80
N ALA A 232 -15.17 -11.49 -13.08
CA ALA A 232 -14.99 -11.73 -11.66
C ALA A 232 -16.23 -11.25 -10.88
N PRO A 233 -16.77 -12.04 -9.93
CA PRO A 233 -17.83 -11.60 -9.04
C PRO A 233 -17.28 -10.72 -7.90
N LEU A 234 -16.42 -9.75 -8.25
CA LEU A 234 -15.63 -8.94 -7.33
C LEU A 234 -15.77 -7.46 -7.68
N LYS A 235 -15.75 -6.62 -6.65
CA LYS A 235 -15.60 -5.17 -6.78
C LYS A 235 -15.02 -4.60 -5.48
N PHE A 236 -14.37 -3.46 -5.54
CA PHE A 236 -14.15 -2.66 -4.35
C PHE A 236 -15.42 -1.90 -3.98
N ALA A 237 -15.55 -1.49 -2.71
CA ALA A 237 -16.64 -0.63 -2.27
C ALA A 237 -16.72 0.68 -3.07
N SER A 238 -15.59 1.13 -3.62
CA SER A 238 -15.48 2.28 -4.53
C SER A 238 -15.84 1.98 -6.00
N GLY A 239 -15.97 0.70 -6.40
CA GLY A 239 -16.27 0.31 -7.78
C GLY A 239 -15.37 -0.81 -8.32
N ALA A 240 -15.05 -0.77 -9.61
CA ALA A 240 -14.18 -1.75 -10.26
C ALA A 240 -12.74 -1.70 -9.72
N GLY A 241 -11.88 -2.63 -10.13
CA GLY A 241 -10.49 -2.74 -9.67
C GLY A 241 -9.64 -1.49 -9.91
N TYR A 242 -9.89 -0.73 -10.99
CA TYR A 242 -9.21 0.55 -11.26
C TYR A 242 -9.56 1.66 -10.26
N THR A 243 -10.59 1.48 -9.41
CA THR A 243 -10.95 2.41 -8.33
C THR A 243 -10.20 2.13 -7.03
N LEU A 244 -9.40 1.05 -6.99
CA LEU A 244 -8.55 0.74 -5.83
C LEU A 244 -7.69 1.96 -5.51
N HIS A 245 -7.72 2.33 -4.24
CA HIS A 245 -6.85 3.30 -3.64
C HIS A 245 -6.44 2.81 -2.26
N GLY A 246 -5.45 3.49 -1.71
CA GLY A 246 -4.99 3.29 -0.36
C GLY A 246 -4.74 4.63 0.26
N ASP A 247 -5.00 4.69 1.55
CA ASP A 247 -4.92 5.89 2.33
C ASP A 247 -4.06 5.64 3.55
N PHE A 248 -3.36 6.68 3.96
CA PHE A 248 -2.34 6.59 4.98
C PHE A 248 -2.28 7.89 5.76
N ILE A 249 -2.26 7.79 7.08
CA ILE A 249 -1.83 8.85 7.99
C ILE A 249 -0.66 8.31 8.79
N ASN A 250 0.46 9.04 8.73
CA ASN A 250 1.66 8.67 9.45
C ASN A 250 1.42 8.72 10.96
N GLY A 251 1.76 7.65 11.67
CA GLY A 251 1.74 7.58 13.13
C GLY A 251 3.07 7.10 13.71
N TRP A 252 4.12 6.95 12.90
CA TRP A 252 5.43 6.55 13.38
C TRP A 252 5.92 7.45 14.51
N LEU A 253 6.42 6.84 15.60
CA LEU A 253 7.09 7.58 16.65
C LEU A 253 8.39 8.17 16.11
N GLN A 254 8.62 9.46 16.37
CA GLN A 254 9.94 10.05 16.17
C GLN A 254 10.81 9.68 17.35
N ILE A 255 11.82 8.84 17.11
CA ILE A 255 12.84 8.56 18.11
C ILE A 255 13.87 9.70 18.05
N PRO A 256 14.21 10.35 19.18
CA PRO A 256 15.18 11.44 19.24
C PRO A 256 16.56 11.13 18.67
#